data_AF-A0AAD9KJP5-F1
#
_entry.id   AF-A0AAD9KJP5-F1
#
_cell.length_a   1.000
_cell.length_b   1.000
_cell.length_c   1.000
_cell.angle_alpha   90.00
_cell.angle_beta   90.00
_cell.angle_gamma   90.00
#
_symmetry.space_group_name_H-M   'P 1'
#
loop_
_entity.id
_entity.type
_entity.pdbx_description
1 polymer ?
#
loop_
_entity_poly.entity_id
_entity_poly.type
_entity_poly.pdbx_seq_one_letter_code
_entity_poly.pdbx_strand_id
1 'polypeptide(L)'
;MTLGCLAPYRRLHIGTVMLKHVLKICEEDGNFDNVFLHVQINNDSAIKFYEKFGFEIVERKTSYYKRIEPADAYVLQKTFRAKSATDPNSDETQTVEPVAENATKLSI
;
A
#
# COMPACT_ATOMS: atom_id res chain seq x y z
N MET A 1 -11.28 3.21 -2.36
CA MET A 1 -11.63 4.61 -2.68
C MET A 1 -10.43 5.26 -3.35
N THR A 2 -10.62 6.15 -4.33
CA THR A 2 -9.52 6.78 -5.09
C THR A 2 -9.41 8.26 -4.75
N LEU A 3 -8.18 8.77 -4.60
CA LEU A 3 -7.89 10.20 -4.44
C LEU A 3 -7.06 10.68 -5.63
N GLY A 4 -7.55 11.69 -6.35
CA GLY A 4 -6.87 12.21 -7.53
C GLY A 4 -7.57 13.43 -8.13
N CYS A 5 -6.90 14.08 -9.08
CA CYS A 5 -7.45 15.17 -9.87
C CYS A 5 -7.03 15.02 -11.34
N LEU A 6 -7.75 15.68 -12.25
CA LEU A 6 -7.41 15.67 -13.67
C LEU A 6 -6.02 16.27 -13.88
N ALA A 7 -5.29 15.74 -14.88
CA ALA A 7 -3.92 16.16 -15.17
C ALA A 7 -3.73 17.68 -15.30
N PRO A 8 -4.63 18.45 -15.95
CA PRO A 8 -4.51 19.90 -16.07
C PRO A 8 -4.56 20.67 -14.74
N TYR A 9 -5.12 20.07 -13.68
CA TYR A 9 -5.26 20.71 -12.37
C TYR A 9 -4.25 20.19 -11.33
N ARG A 10 -3.29 19.36 -11.76
CA ARG A 10 -2.19 18.93 -10.89
C ARG A 10 -1.30 20.13 -10.57
N ARG A 11 -0.54 20.03 -9.47
CA ARG A 11 0.38 21.08 -8.97
C ARG A 11 -0.29 22.40 -8.55
N LEU A 12 -1.62 22.44 -8.50
CA LEU A 12 -2.42 23.53 -7.92
C LEU A 12 -2.84 23.25 -6.46
N HIS A 13 -2.10 22.37 -5.77
CA HIS A 13 -2.34 22.00 -4.36
C HIS A 13 -3.69 21.33 -4.05
N ILE A 14 -4.52 21.00 -5.04
CA ILE A 14 -5.82 20.32 -4.84
C ILE A 14 -5.64 18.98 -4.09
N GLY A 15 -4.67 18.16 -4.50
CA GLY A 15 -4.33 16.92 -3.80
C GLY A 15 -3.93 17.13 -2.34
N THR A 16 -3.16 18.20 -2.06
CA THR A 16 -2.77 18.58 -0.69
C THR A 16 -3.99 18.94 0.15
N VAL A 17 -4.92 19.72 -0.41
CA VAL A 17 -6.16 20.10 0.30
C VAL A 17 -7.00 18.87 0.63
N MET A 18 -7.22 17.99 -0.35
CA MET A 18 -7.98 16.75 -0.15
C MET A 18 -7.34 15.83 0.89
N LEU A 19 -6.03 15.57 0.78
CA LEU A 19 -5.34 14.67 1.70
C LEU A 19 -5.30 15.23 3.12
N LYS A 20 -5.00 16.53 3.30
CA LYS A 20 -5.02 17.16 4.63
C LYS A 20 -6.40 17.11 5.27
N HIS A 21 -7.47 17.27 4.50
CA HIS A 21 -8.81 17.17 5.02
C HIS A 21 -9.10 15.78 5.60
N VAL A 22 -8.72 14.72 4.87
CA VAL A 22 -8.86 13.34 5.35
C VAL A 22 -8.02 13.10 6.59
N LEU A 23 -6.73 13.49 6.57
CA LEU A 23 -5.83 13.30 7.71
C LEU A 23 -6.33 14.04 8.95
N LYS A 24 -6.83 15.27 8.78
CA LYS A 24 -7.42 16.05 9.86
C LYS A 24 -8.60 15.33 10.51
N ILE A 25 -9.51 14.76 9.72
CA ILE A 25 -10.64 13.98 10.25
C ILE A 25 -10.14 12.79 11.07
N CYS A 26 -9.14 12.06 10.56
CA CYS A 26 -8.58 10.92 11.28
C CYS A 26 -7.91 11.33 12.61
N GLU A 27 -7.18 12.44 12.61
CA GLU A 27 -6.53 13.00 13.81
C GLU A 27 -7.55 13.52 14.83
N GLU A 28 -8.63 14.16 14.39
CA GLU A 28 -9.69 14.70 15.26
C GLU A 28 -10.57 13.59 15.87
N ASP A 29 -10.84 12.52 15.11
CA ASP A 29 -11.57 11.34 15.61
C ASP A 29 -10.73 10.57 16.64
N GLY A 30 -9.44 10.36 16.34
CA GLY A 30 -8.48 9.71 17.25
C GLY A 30 -8.63 8.19 17.36
N ASN A 31 -9.60 7.58 16.68
CA ASN A 31 -9.84 6.14 16.68
C ASN A 31 -9.27 5.40 15.45
N PHE A 32 -8.36 6.02 14.71
CA PHE A 32 -7.67 5.40 13.58
C PHE A 32 -6.21 5.11 13.93
N ASP A 33 -5.76 3.88 13.70
CA ASP A 33 -4.35 3.53 13.89
C ASP A 33 -3.50 4.01 12.73
N ASN A 34 -4.01 3.88 11.50
CA ASN A 34 -3.32 4.28 10.29
C ASN A 34 -4.28 4.60 9.13
N VAL A 35 -3.77 5.31 8.13
CA VAL A 35 -4.36 5.40 6.77
C VAL A 35 -3.39 4.77 5.80
N PHE A 36 -3.90 3.99 4.86
CA PHE A 36 -3.08 3.39 3.80
C PHE A 36 -3.74 3.50 2.42
N LEU A 37 -2.94 3.30 1.39
CA LEU A 37 -3.38 3.21 0.01
C LEU A 37 -2.46 2.33 -0.83
N HIS A 38 -2.94 1.95 -2.00
CA HIS A 38 -2.15 1.25 -3.01
C HIS A 38 -1.75 2.23 -4.11
N VAL A 39 -0.46 2.22 -4.48
CA VAL A 39 0.09 3.04 -5.57
C VAL A 39 0.82 2.13 -6.53
N GLN A 40 0.54 2.23 -7.83
CA GLN A 40 1.26 1.45 -8.85
C GLN A 40 2.76 1.77 -8.79
N ILE A 41 3.61 0.74 -8.93
CA ILE A 41 5.05 0.87 -8.68
C ILE A 41 5.76 1.91 -9.56
N ASN A 42 5.23 2.23 -10.74
CA ASN A 42 5.79 3.21 -11.66
C ASN A 42 5.19 4.62 -11.51
N ASN A 43 4.33 4.83 -10.51
CA ASN A 43 3.71 6.14 -10.26
C ASN A 43 4.54 6.98 -9.28
N ASP A 44 5.76 7.31 -9.70
CA ASP A 44 6.73 8.09 -8.90
C ASP A 44 6.15 9.41 -8.38
N SER A 45 5.27 10.05 -9.17
CA SER A 45 4.64 11.31 -8.77
C SER A 45 3.71 11.12 -7.58
N ALA A 46 2.97 10.01 -7.52
CA ALA A 46 2.10 9.72 -6.38
C ALA A 46 2.93 9.28 -5.18
N ILE A 47 3.92 8.40 -5.37
CA ILE A 47 4.82 7.94 -4.29
C ILE A 47 5.46 9.15 -3.59
N LYS A 48 6.13 10.02 -4.34
CA LYS A 48 6.75 11.25 -3.81
C LYS A 48 5.75 12.23 -3.22
N PHE A 49 4.49 12.22 -3.68
CA PHE A 49 3.45 13.05 -3.10
C PHE A 49 3.11 12.54 -1.70
N TYR A 50 2.82 11.25 -1.53
CA TYR A 50 2.43 10.67 -0.24
C TYR A 50 3.59 10.63 0.77
N GLU A 51 4.82 10.36 0.34
CA GLU A 51 6.02 10.43 1.20
C GLU A 51 6.17 11.80 1.88
N LYS A 52 5.84 12.89 1.18
CA LYS A 52 5.87 14.26 1.76
C LYS A 52 4.86 14.47 2.89
N PHE A 53 3.83 13.64 3.00
CA PHE A 53 2.86 13.66 4.09
C PHE A 53 3.20 12.63 5.18
N GLY A 54 4.38 11.99 5.10
CA GLY A 54 4.83 10.99 6.06
C GLY A 54 4.14 9.64 5.89
N PHE A 55 3.76 9.29 4.66
CA PHE A 55 3.47 7.90 4.32
C PHE A 55 4.78 7.16 4.02
N GLU A 56 4.84 5.90 4.42
CA GLU A 56 5.97 5.00 4.18
C GLU A 56 5.51 3.79 3.38
N ILE A 57 6.38 3.23 2.54
CA ILE A 57 6.09 1.96 1.86
C ILE A 57 6.24 0.83 2.87
N VAL A 58 5.15 0.10 3.13
CA VAL A 58 5.12 -1.00 4.10
C VAL A 58 5.05 -2.38 3.46
N GLU A 59 4.58 -2.47 2.21
CA GLU A 59 4.40 -3.74 1.50
C GLU A 59 4.49 -3.50 -0.02
N ARG A 60 4.90 -4.52 -0.76
CA ARG A 60 4.72 -4.61 -2.22
C ARG A 60 3.79 -5.77 -2.53
N LYS A 61 2.66 -5.48 -3.19
CA LYS A 61 1.73 -6.49 -3.71
C LYS A 61 2.02 -6.76 -5.17
N THR A 62 2.42 -7.99 -5.48
CA THR A 62 2.62 -8.44 -6.86
C THR A 62 1.27 -8.69 -7.53
N SER A 63 1.16 -8.39 -8.83
CA SER A 63 -0.06 -8.63 -9.63
C SER A 63 -1.36 -8.03 -9.03
N TYR A 64 -1.24 -6.87 -8.36
CA TYR A 64 -2.36 -6.20 -7.69
C TYR A 64 -3.42 -5.71 -8.70
N TYR A 65 -2.97 -5.06 -9.78
CA TYR A 65 -3.84 -4.54 -10.82
C TYR A 65 -4.04 -5.58 -11.94
N LYS A 66 -5.28 -6.01 -12.15
CA LYS A 66 -5.61 -7.09 -13.10
C LYS A 66 -5.53 -6.73 -14.59
N ARG A 67 -5.47 -5.43 -14.92
CA ARG A 67 -5.73 -4.93 -16.30
C ARG A 67 -4.73 -3.90 -16.80
N ILE A 68 -3.70 -3.57 -16.01
CA ILE A 68 -2.71 -2.55 -16.36
C ILE A 68 -1.32 -3.04 -15.98
N GLU A 69 -0.30 -2.61 -16.73
CA GLU A 69 1.10 -2.92 -16.49
C GLU A 69 1.89 -1.67 -16.11
N PRO A 70 2.84 -1.76 -15.16
CA PRO A 70 3.14 -2.94 -14.34
C PRO A 70 2.01 -3.26 -13.37
N ALA A 71 1.65 -4.53 -13.21
CA ALA A 71 0.54 -4.96 -12.37
C ALA A 71 0.77 -4.75 -10.86
N ASP A 72 2.02 -4.56 -10.44
CA ASP A 72 2.41 -4.44 -9.05
C ASP A 72 2.00 -3.09 -8.41
N ALA A 73 1.75 -3.12 -7.10
CA ALA A 73 1.47 -1.94 -6.29
C ALA A 73 2.30 -1.92 -4.99
N TYR A 74 2.71 -0.73 -4.57
CA TYR A 74 3.15 -0.47 -3.21
C TYR A 74 1.96 -0.16 -2.30
N VAL A 75 1.98 -0.69 -1.08
CA VAL A 75 1.13 -0.21 0.01
C VAL A 75 1.87 0.89 0.73
N LEU A 76 1.32 2.11 0.68
CA LEU A 76 1.83 3.26 1.42
C LEU A 76 0.95 3.48 2.64
N GLN A 77 1.55 3.66 3.81
CA GLN A 77 0.84 3.81 5.08
C GLN A 77 1.38 4.99 5.90
N LYS A 78 0.48 5.74 6.54
CA LYS A 78 0.77 6.70 7.59
C LYS A 78 0.10 6.25 8.88
N THR A 79 0.88 6.06 9.94
CA THR A 79 0.38 5.68 11.28
C THR A 79 0.21 6.93 12.15
N PHE A 80 -0.86 7.00 12.96
CA PHE A 80 -1.12 8.12 13.88
C PHE A 80 -0.62 7.86 15.30
N ARG A 81 -0.57 6.60 15.72
CA ARG A 81 -0.01 6.20 17.03
C ARG A 81 1.48 5.93 16.90
N ALA A 82 2.27 6.44 17.85
CA ALA A 82 3.67 6.05 17.95
C ALA A 82 3.75 4.53 18.16
N LYS A 83 4.65 3.84 17.45
CA LYS A 83 4.96 2.44 17.74
C LYS A 83 5.47 2.38 19.18
N SER A 84 4.63 1.97 20.12
CA SER A 84 5.13 1.47 21.40
C SER A 84 6.02 0.29 21.06
N ALA A 85 7.30 0.40 21.40
CA ALA A 85 8.30 -0.64 21.16
C ALA A 85 8.04 -1.85 22.08
N THR A 86 6.96 -2.58 21.84
CA THR A 86 6.64 -3.91 22.38
C THR A 86 5.37 -4.41 21.70
N ASP A 87 5.53 -5.14 20.60
CA ASP A 87 4.53 -6.10 20.13
C ASP A 87 5.27 -7.31 19.55
N PRO A 88 5.47 -8.39 20.34
CA PRO A 88 6.12 -9.60 19.89
C PRO A 88 5.08 -10.56 19.32
N ASN A 89 4.42 -10.22 18.21
CA ASN A 89 3.74 -11.23 17.38
C ASN A 89 3.36 -10.72 15.98
N SER A 90 4.27 -10.80 15.01
CA SER A 90 3.93 -10.95 13.60
C SER A 90 5.16 -11.43 12.82
N ASP A 91 5.58 -12.66 13.15
CA ASP A 91 6.39 -13.46 12.24
C ASP A 91 5.72 -14.83 12.09
N GLU A 92 4.67 -14.88 11.27
CA GLU A 92 4.27 -16.13 10.62
C GLU A 92 4.72 -16.05 9.17
N THR A 93 6.02 -16.30 8.98
CA THR A 93 6.57 -16.73 7.71
C THR A 93 5.95 -18.08 7.37
N GLN A 94 4.92 -18.13 6.51
CA GLN A 94 4.45 -19.38 5.91
C GLN A 94 5.52 -19.89 4.93
N THR A 95 6.34 -20.83 5.42
CA THR A 95 7.14 -21.73 4.59
C THR A 95 6.20 -22.67 3.84
N VAL A 96 6.05 -22.47 2.53
CA VAL A 96 5.46 -23.46 1.64
C VAL A 96 6.50 -24.56 1.38
N GLU A 97 6.27 -25.72 1.98
CA GLU A 97 6.96 -26.99 1.74
C GLU A 97 6.86 -27.40 0.26
N PRO A 98 7.90 -28.01 -0.34
CA PRO A 98 7.87 -28.45 -1.73
C PRO A 98 7.07 -29.76 -1.87
N VAL A 99 6.09 -29.79 -2.78
CA VAL A 99 5.41 -31.04 -3.16
C VAL A 99 6.37 -31.88 -3.99
N ALA A 100 6.79 -32.99 -3.39
CA ALA A 100 7.61 -34.02 -4.02
C ALA A 100 6.88 -34.67 -5.20
N GLU A 101 7.64 -34.78 -6.28
CA GLU A 101 7.56 -35.71 -7.39
C GLU A 101 7.04 -37.09 -6.97
N ASN A 102 5.99 -37.58 -7.64
CA ASN A 102 5.73 -39.01 -7.68
C ASN A 102 5.36 -39.43 -9.11
N ALA A 103 6.36 -40.01 -9.78
CA ALA A 103 6.19 -40.72 -11.01
C ALA A 103 5.29 -41.95 -10.79
N THR A 104 4.24 -42.10 -11.58
CA THR A 104 3.72 -43.42 -11.89
C THR A 104 3.28 -43.43 -13.35
N LYS A 105 4.02 -44.24 -14.12
CA LYS A 105 3.68 -44.76 -15.45
C LYS A 105 2.19 -45.05 -15.58
N LEU A 106 1.58 -44.60 -16.67
CA LEU A 106 0.57 -45.40 -17.34
C LEU A 106 0.84 -45.36 -18.84
N SER A 107 1.32 -46.51 -19.32
CA SER A 107 1.26 -46.97 -20.70
C SER A 107 -0.16 -46.87 -21.24
N ILE A 108 -0.40 -46.02 -22.24
CA ILE A 108 -0.69 -46.35 -23.66
C ILE A 108 -0.31 -45.14 -24.51
#